data_AF-A0A930X4K4-F1
#
_entry.id   AF-A0A930X4K4-F1
#
_cell.length_a   1.000
_cell.length_b   1.000
_cell.length_c   1.000
_cell.angle_alpha   90.00
_cell.angle_beta   90.00
_cell.angle_gamma   90.00
#
_symmetry.space_group_name_H-M   'P 1'
#
loop_
_entity.id
_entity.type
_entity.pdbx_description
1 polymer ?
#
loop_
_entity_poly.entity_id
_entity_poly.type
_entity_poly.pdbx_seq_one_letter_code
_entity_poly.pdbx_strand_id
1 'polypeptide(L)'
;VAEIQRATGLEAAIVDVNDLGAVKILASTPGINAQQLTQALIDNPAGNADEQTPLVLVRPQSASAGEPGSVPESGQSPQEG
;
A
#
# COMPACT_ATOMS: atom_id res chain seq x y z
N VAL A 1 6.28 -12.92 -14.06
CA VAL A 1 6.72 -11.74 -13.26
C VAL A 1 7.83 -10.93 -13.93
N ALA A 2 8.90 -11.54 -14.45
CA ALA A 2 9.99 -10.80 -15.11
C ALA A 2 9.55 -9.99 -16.34
N GLU A 3 8.66 -10.55 -17.17
CA GLU A 3 8.11 -9.83 -18.33
C GLU A 3 7.25 -8.62 -17.91
N ILE A 4 6.44 -8.77 -16.85
CA ILE A 4 5.64 -7.67 -16.26
C ILE A 4 6.57 -6.54 -15.82
N GLN A 5 7.65 -6.85 -15.10
CA GLN A 5 8.63 -5.86 -14.67
C GLN A 5 9.33 -5.18 -15.85
N ARG A 6 9.70 -5.95 -16.89
CA ARG A 6 10.32 -5.37 -18.10
C ARG A 6 9.38 -4.46 -18.88
N ALA A 7 8.10 -4.80 -18.96
CA ALA A 7 7.11 -4.05 -19.72
C ALA A 7 6.61 -2.80 -18.98
N THR A 8 6.50 -2.85 -17.65
CA THR A 8 5.91 -1.78 -16.83
C THR A 8 6.92 -0.97 -16.02
N GLY A 9 8.11 -1.51 -15.78
CA GLY A 9 9.08 -0.97 -14.83
C GLY A 9 8.72 -1.18 -13.37
N LEU A 10 7.59 -1.84 -13.07
CA LEU A 10 7.10 -2.07 -11.71
C LEU A 10 7.51 -3.44 -11.18
N GLU A 11 7.66 -3.51 -9.87
CA GLU A 11 7.80 -4.78 -9.17
C GLU A 11 6.47 -5.57 -9.23
N ALA A 12 6.55 -6.87 -9.45
CA ALA A 12 5.38 -7.72 -9.62
C ALA A 12 5.53 -9.05 -8.88
N ALA A 13 4.44 -9.48 -8.23
CA ALA A 13 4.32 -10.79 -7.62
C ALA A 13 3.04 -11.49 -8.07
N ILE A 14 3.11 -12.81 -8.17
CA ILE A 14 1.95 -13.69 -8.32
C ILE A 14 1.74 -14.32 -6.96
N VAL A 15 0.55 -14.13 -6.42
CA VAL A 15 0.17 -14.52 -5.06
C VAL A 15 -1.14 -15.29 -5.10
N ASP A 16 -1.22 -16.29 -4.24
CA ASP A 16 -2.44 -17.04 -3.94
C ASP A 16 -2.84 -16.66 -2.51
N VAL A 17 -4.02 -16.08 -2.36
CA VAL A 17 -4.52 -15.51 -1.11
C VAL A 17 -5.87 -16.12 -0.81
N ASN A 18 -6.04 -16.58 0.42
CA ASN A 18 -7.29 -17.19 0.90
C ASN A 18 -7.85 -16.36 2.05
N ASP A 19 -9.18 -16.28 2.17
CA ASP A 19 -9.89 -15.51 3.22
C ASP A 19 -9.63 -16.02 4.64
N LEU A 20 -8.99 -17.18 4.78
CA LEU A 20 -8.51 -17.73 6.05
C LEU A 20 -7.18 -17.10 6.53
N GLY A 21 -6.69 -16.05 5.85
CA GLY A 21 -5.45 -15.36 6.22
C GLY A 21 -4.17 -16.02 5.67
N ALA A 22 -4.30 -16.89 4.67
CA ALA A 22 -3.16 -17.60 4.09
C ALA A 22 -2.72 -16.93 2.78
N VAL A 23 -1.53 -16.32 2.78
CA VAL A 23 -0.88 -15.74 1.60
C VAL A 23 0.29 -16.61 1.18
N LYS A 24 0.28 -17.04 -0.09
CA LYS A 24 1.36 -17.81 -0.71
C LYS A 24 1.89 -17.08 -1.93
N ILE A 25 3.16 -16.69 -1.88
CA ILE A 25 3.84 -16.08 -3.03
C ILE A 25 4.32 -17.21 -3.96
N LEU A 26 3.80 -17.23 -5.19
CA LEU A 26 4.17 -18.23 -6.20
C LEU A 26 5.37 -17.77 -7.04
N ALA A 27 5.46 -16.47 -7.31
CA ALA A 27 6.59 -15.85 -8.00
C ALA A 27 6.68 -14.37 -7.64
N SER A 28 7.89 -13.80 -7.62
CA SER A 28 8.11 -12.37 -7.42
C SER A 28 9.31 -11.89 -8.21
N THR A 29 9.32 -10.60 -8.55
CA THR A 29 10.52 -9.92 -9.05
C THR A 29 11.47 -9.56 -7.91
N PRO A 30 12.77 -9.43 -8.17
CA PRO A 30 13.71 -8.91 -7.19
C PRO A 30 13.31 -7.49 -6.74
N GLY A 31 13.47 -7.21 -5.45
CA GLY A 31 13.10 -5.93 -4.83
C GLY A 31 11.83 -6.00 -3.95
N ILE A 32 10.94 -6.96 -4.20
CA ILE A 32 9.72 -7.10 -3.41
C ILE A 32 10.03 -7.49 -1.97
N ASN A 33 9.51 -6.70 -1.03
CA ASN A 33 9.47 -7.07 0.38
C ASN A 33 8.29 -8.03 0.63
N ALA A 34 8.59 -9.33 0.64
CA ALA A 34 7.59 -10.38 0.84
C ALA A 34 6.78 -10.20 2.12
N GLN A 35 7.39 -9.72 3.21
CA GLN A 35 6.71 -9.57 4.49
C GLN A 35 5.67 -8.43 4.45
N GLN A 36 6.01 -7.30 3.83
CA GLN A 36 5.06 -6.20 3.61
C GLN A 36 3.94 -6.61 2.66
N LEU A 37 4.28 -7.33 1.58
CA LEU A 37 3.28 -7.81 0.63
C LEU A 37 2.29 -8.78 1.29
N THR A 38 2.79 -9.72 2.09
CA THR A 38 1.95 -10.63 2.87
C THR A 38 1.03 -9.89 3.83
N GLN A 39 1.55 -8.92 4.59
CA GLN A 39 0.73 -8.12 5.50
C GLN A 39 -0.33 -7.28 4.76
N ALA A 40 -0.01 -6.76 3.58
CA ALA A 40 -0.95 -5.99 2.78
C ALA A 40 -2.08 -6.84 2.17
N LEU A 41 -1.88 -8.16 2.05
CA LEU A 41 -2.79 -9.07 1.38
C LEU A 41 -3.43 -10.11 2.30
N ILE A 42 -3.08 -10.15 3.59
CA ILE A 42 -3.54 -11.21 4.50
C ILE A 42 -5.06 -11.24 4.66
N ASP A 43 -5.71 -10.09 4.68
CA ASP A 43 -7.16 -9.97 4.75
C ASP A 43 -7.85 -10.12 3.39
N ASN A 44 -7.13 -10.55 2.35
CA ASN A 44 -7.61 -10.66 0.96
C ASN A 44 -8.41 -9.42 0.50
N PRO A 45 -7.84 -8.20 0.58
CA PRO A 45 -8.61 -6.96 0.40
C PRO A 45 -9.18 -6.80 -1.02
N ALA A 46 -8.63 -7.52 -1.99
CA ALA A 46 -9.09 -7.47 -3.37
C ALA A 46 -10.31 -8.35 -3.64
N GLY A 47 -10.68 -9.26 -2.73
CA GLY A 47 -11.90 -10.06 -2.86
C GLY A 47 -11.97 -10.90 -4.14
N ASN A 48 -10.82 -11.38 -4.65
CA ASN A 48 -10.73 -12.04 -5.96
C ASN A 48 -11.43 -13.42 -6.04
N ALA A 49 -12.05 -13.90 -4.96
CA ALA A 49 -12.73 -15.19 -4.92
C ALA A 49 -14.02 -15.21 -5.76
N ASP A 50 -14.81 -14.13 -5.68
CA ASP A 50 -16.05 -13.97 -6.45
C ASP A 50 -15.88 -13.03 -7.65
N GLU A 51 -14.86 -12.16 -7.63
CA GLU A 51 -14.61 -11.16 -8.68
C GLU A 51 -13.55 -11.63 -9.68
N GLN A 52 -13.87 -11.59 -10.98
CA GLN A 52 -12.97 -12.00 -12.07
C GLN A 52 -11.86 -10.99 -12.38
N THR A 53 -11.40 -10.18 -11.42
CA THR A 53 -10.39 -9.13 -11.65
C THR A 53 -9.06 -9.53 -11.04
N PRO A 54 -8.21 -10.34 -11.72
CA PRO A 54 -7.01 -10.95 -11.14
C PRO A 54 -5.82 -9.98 -10.99
N LEU A 55 -6.03 -8.66 -10.89
CA LEU A 55 -4.97 -7.66 -10.87
C LEU A 55 -5.15 -6.63 -9.75
N VAL A 56 -4.15 -6.54 -8.87
CA VAL A 56 -4.12 -5.63 -7.71
C VAL A 56 -2.89 -4.74 -7.80
N LEU A 57 -3.06 -3.43 -7.57
CA LEU A 57 -1.96 -2.47 -7.46
C LEU A 57 -1.72 -2.09 -6.00
N VAL A 58 -0.58 -2.51 -5.44
CA VAL A 58 -0.16 -2.14 -4.08
C VAL A 58 0.70 -0.89 -4.15
N ARG A 59 0.34 0.16 -3.40
CA ARG A 59 1.13 1.39 -3.29
C ARG A 59 1.65 1.53 -1.87
N PRO A 60 2.99 1.64 -1.66
CA PRO A 60 3.51 1.95 -0.33
C PRO A 60 3.01 3.31 0.11
N GLN A 61 2.47 3.40 1.32
CA GLN A 61 2.13 4.68 1.91
C GLN A 61 3.44 5.38 2.28
N SER A 62 3.76 6.49 1.60
CA SER A 62 4.79 7.40 2.11
C SER A 62 4.34 7.83 3.51
N ALA A 63 5.12 7.51 4.53
CA ALA A 63 4.90 8.05 5.87
C ALA A 63 4.77 9.56 5.73
N SER A 64 3.60 10.11 6.04
CA SER A 64 3.36 11.55 6.01
C SER A 64 4.47 12.19 6.85
N ALA A 65 5.38 12.90 6.19
CA ALA A 65 6.23 13.87 6.86
C ALA A 65 5.27 14.82 7.57
N GLY A 66 5.43 14.93 8.89
CA GLY A 66 4.47 15.57 9.79
C GLY A 66 3.99 16.92 9.29
N GLU A 67 2.71 17.19 9.54
CA GLU A 67 2.06 18.45 9.28
C GLU A 67 2.93 19.63 9.77
N PRO A 68 3.49 20.48 8.89
CA PRO A 68 4.06 21.75 9.30
C PRO A 68 2.88 22.73 9.37
N GLY A 69 2.20 22.76 10.52
CA GLY A 69 0.96 23.54 10.64
C GLY A 69 0.54 23.93 12.04
N SER A 70 1.40 23.80 13.06
CA SER A 70 1.21 24.53 14.31
C SER A 70 1.50 26.01 14.04
N VAL A 71 0.49 26.77 13.63
CA VAL A 71 0.56 28.24 13.68
C VAL A 71 0.59 28.64 15.16
N PRO A 72 1.63 29.32 15.67
CA PRO A 72 1.55 29.95 16.97
C PRO A 72 0.59 31.14 16.83
N GLU A 73 -0.55 31.09 17.50
CA GLU A 73 -1.45 32.24 17.63
C GLU A 73 -0.73 33.31 18.47
N SER A 74 0.02 34.17 17.79
CA SER A 74 0.68 35.33 18.37
C SER A 74 -0.25 36.52 18.23
N GLY A 75 -0.91 36.86 19.33
CA GLY A 75 -1.26 38.21 19.76
C GLY A 75 -1.93 39.15 18.75
N GLN A 76 -3.22 39.42 18.96
CA GLN A 76 -3.68 40.80 18.95
C GLN A 76 -4.89 40.99 19.85
N SER A 77 -4.69 41.74 20.94
CA SER A 77 -5.77 42.35 21.72
C SER A 77 -6.53 43.36 20.85
N PRO A 78 -7.87 43.36 20.88
CA PRO A 78 -8.64 44.57 20.71
C PRO A 78 -8.92 45.16 22.09
N GLN A 79 -8.55 46.43 22.26
CA GLN A 79 -9.03 47.27 23.35
C GLN A 79 -10.52 47.54 23.15
N GLU A 80 -11.36 47.23 24.13
CA GLU A 80 -12.68 47.87 24.29
C GLU A 80 -13.00 47.97 25.80
N GLY A 81 -13.28 49.19 26.28
CA GLY A 81 -13.73 49.47 27.65
C GLY A 81 -13.09 50.71 28.28
#